data_AF-A0A1A8QAP7-F1
#
_entry.id   AF-A0A1A8QAP7-F1
#
_cell.length_a   1.000
_cell.length_b   1.000
_cell.length_c   1.000
_cell.angle_alpha   90.00
_cell.angle_beta   90.00
_cell.angle_gamma   90.00
#
_symmetry.space_group_name_H-M   'P 1'
#
loop_
_entity.id
_entity.type
_entity.pdbx_description
1 polymer ?
#
loop_
_entity_poly.entity_id
_entity_poly.type
_entity_poly.pdbx_seq_one_letter_code
_entity_poly.pdbx_strand_id
1 'polypeptide(L)'
;QEVNATPLRFISSLIVEDSWSHLFMDTLAPKGLVKITSVRMQGLLLLVFAKQTHLPHIRDVQTTYTRTGIFGYWGNKGGVSVRFSFYGHMLCFLNCHLAAHIQNALQRVDEFEYILDTQDFDFYDTPHVLDHKVVFWFGDLNFRIADHGLHFLR
;
A
#
# COMPACT_ATOMS: atom_id res chain seq x y z
N GLN A 1 6.21 -11.85 10.84
CA GLN A 1 6.38 -10.65 9.98
C GLN A 1 5.68 -9.48 10.66
N GLU A 2 6.14 -9.08 11.84
CA GLU A 2 5.64 -7.89 12.54
C GLU A 2 6.85 -7.07 12.96
N VAL A 3 6.88 -5.81 12.55
CA VAL A 3 7.94 -4.88 12.93
C VAL A 3 7.46 -4.11 14.15
N ASN A 4 8.27 -4.13 15.22
CA ASN A 4 7.94 -3.49 16.49
C ASN A 4 7.92 -1.95 16.32
N ALA A 5 6.78 -1.31 16.65
CA ALA A 5 6.46 0.08 16.31
C ALA A 5 7.03 1.11 17.31
N THR A 6 8.30 0.96 17.71
CA THR A 6 8.93 1.87 18.69
C THR A 6 9.18 3.26 18.09
N PRO A 7 8.96 4.38 18.82
CA PRO A 7 9.06 5.76 18.28
C PRO A 7 10.39 6.10 17.59
N LEU A 8 11.51 5.58 18.09
CA LEU A 8 12.84 5.78 17.50
C LEU A 8 12.99 5.14 16.11
N ARG A 9 12.36 3.98 15.88
CA ARG A 9 12.38 3.31 14.56
C ARG A 9 11.53 4.05 13.53
N PHE A 10 10.42 4.64 13.97
CA PHE A 10 9.57 5.47 13.12
C PHE A 10 10.34 6.68 12.56
N ILE A 11 11.03 7.42 13.43
CA ILE A 11 11.84 8.60 13.03
C ILE A 11 12.97 8.18 12.08
N SER A 12 13.68 7.09 12.37
CA SER A 12 14.73 6.56 11.48
C SER A 12 14.20 6.21 10.09
N SER A 13 12.99 5.66 9.99
CA SER A 13 12.38 5.28 8.71
C SER A 13 11.90 6.48 7.85
N LEU A 14 11.78 7.66 8.44
CA LEU A 14 11.42 8.89 7.73
C LEU A 14 12.63 9.58 7.11
N ILE A 15 13.84 9.34 7.63
CA ILE A 15 15.06 10.07 7.29
C ILE A 15 15.95 9.29 6.30
N VAL A 16 15.79 7.98 6.22
CA VAL A 16 16.61 7.09 5.38
C VAL A 16 15.78 6.63 4.19
N GLU A 17 16.27 6.86 2.95
CA GLU A 17 15.77 6.10 1.80
C GLU A 17 15.90 4.62 2.15
N ASP A 18 14.76 3.92 2.22
CA ASP A 18 14.73 2.59 2.80
C ASP A 18 15.63 1.61 2.00
N SER A 19 16.28 0.69 2.72
CA SER A 19 17.22 -0.26 2.13
C SER A 19 16.63 -1.11 1.00
N TRP A 20 15.31 -1.37 1.04
CA TRP A 20 14.62 -2.03 -0.08
C TRP A 20 14.64 -1.17 -1.33
N SER A 21 14.40 0.14 -1.21
CA SER A 21 14.46 1.07 -2.34
C SER A 21 15.82 1.02 -3.04
N HIS A 22 16.92 1.04 -2.29
CA HIS A 22 18.27 0.90 -2.84
C HIS A 22 18.47 -0.45 -3.53
N LEU A 23 18.14 -1.55 -2.85
CA LEU A 23 18.27 -2.90 -3.41
C LEU A 23 17.50 -3.06 -4.74
N PHE A 24 16.26 -2.57 -4.80
CA PHE A 24 15.46 -2.63 -6.02
C PHE A 24 16.00 -1.71 -7.10
N MET A 25 16.50 -0.51 -6.78
CA MET A 25 17.15 0.35 -7.76
C MET A 25 18.39 -0.34 -8.36
N ASP A 26 19.26 -0.92 -7.54
CA ASP A 26 20.46 -1.62 -8.02
C ASP A 26 20.12 -2.81 -8.93
N THR A 27 19.02 -3.50 -8.64
CA THR A 27 18.56 -4.66 -9.41
C THR A 27 17.85 -4.27 -10.70
N LEU A 28 17.05 -3.18 -10.67
CA LEU A 28 16.12 -2.82 -11.75
C LEU A 28 16.68 -1.75 -12.69
N ALA A 29 17.60 -0.89 -12.24
CA ALA A 29 18.23 0.13 -13.07
C ALA A 29 18.96 -0.45 -14.30
N PRO A 30 19.74 -1.56 -14.18
CA PRO A 30 20.36 -2.21 -15.35
C PRO A 30 19.35 -2.75 -16.37
N LYS A 31 18.08 -2.93 -15.97
CA LYS A 31 16.97 -3.38 -16.84
C LYS A 31 16.21 -2.21 -17.47
N GLY A 32 16.69 -0.97 -17.28
CA GLY A 32 16.09 0.25 -17.83
C GLY A 32 14.83 0.72 -17.08
N LEU A 33 14.62 0.24 -15.85
CA LEU A 33 13.56 0.75 -14.98
C LEU A 33 14.11 1.84 -14.05
N VAL A 34 13.29 2.83 -13.75
CA VAL A 34 13.60 3.89 -12.79
C VAL A 34 12.51 3.98 -11.73
N LYS A 35 12.88 4.39 -10.51
CA LYS A 35 11.93 4.62 -9.42
C LYS A 35 11.10 5.87 -9.73
N ILE A 36 9.78 5.73 -9.71
CA ILE A 36 8.82 6.84 -9.89
C ILE A 36 8.54 7.49 -8.54
N THR A 37 8.13 6.68 -7.56
CA THR A 37 7.83 7.15 -6.22
C THR A 37 7.82 5.97 -5.24
N SER A 38 7.78 6.30 -3.95
CA SER A 38 7.57 5.36 -2.87
C SER A 38 6.66 5.95 -1.81
N VAL A 39 5.94 5.07 -1.12
CA VAL A 39 5.16 5.44 0.08
C VAL A 39 5.34 4.36 1.13
N ARG A 40 5.48 4.79 2.37
CA ARG A 40 5.71 3.91 3.52
C ARG A 40 4.78 4.30 4.66
N MET A 41 4.21 3.30 5.30
CA MET A 41 3.53 3.42 6.58
C MET A 41 4.00 2.30 7.50
N GLN A 42 4.95 2.62 8.39
CA GLN A 42 5.62 1.65 9.26
C GLN A 42 6.19 0.45 8.45
N GLY A 43 5.56 -0.73 8.57
CA GLY A 43 5.97 -1.96 7.88
C GLY A 43 5.41 -2.10 6.45
N LEU A 44 4.44 -1.27 6.05
CA LEU A 44 3.93 -1.23 4.68
C LEU A 44 4.83 -0.37 3.82
N LEU A 45 5.24 -0.90 2.68
CA LEU A 45 6.04 -0.21 1.67
C LEU A 45 5.41 -0.48 0.29
N LEU A 46 5.24 0.58 -0.49
CA LEU A 46 4.89 0.50 -1.90
C LEU A 46 5.93 1.29 -2.69
N LEU A 47 6.61 0.60 -3.62
CA LEU A 47 7.57 1.18 -4.56
C LEU A 47 7.00 1.06 -5.97
N VAL A 48 7.00 2.15 -6.72
CA VAL A 48 6.57 2.14 -8.12
C VAL A 48 7.79 2.42 -9.01
N PHE A 49 8.01 1.52 -9.97
CA PHE A 49 9.05 1.65 -10.99
C PHE A 49 8.43 1.62 -12.37
N ALA A 50 9.00 2.36 -13.33
CA ALA A 50 8.60 2.30 -14.72
C ALA A 50 9.81 2.27 -15.65
N LYS A 51 9.62 1.75 -16.87
CA LYS A 51 10.63 1.87 -17.93
C LYS A 51 10.77 3.33 -18.33
N GLN A 52 12.01 3.74 -18.66
CA GLN A 52 12.33 5.11 -19.07
C GLN A 52 11.45 5.61 -20.24
N THR A 53 11.09 4.73 -21.17
CA THR A 53 10.23 5.04 -22.33
C THR A 53 8.84 5.54 -21.95
N HIS A 54 8.36 5.26 -20.73
CA HIS A 54 7.01 5.64 -20.30
C HIS A 54 6.99 6.91 -19.43
N LEU A 55 8.15 7.43 -19.01
CA LEU A 55 8.23 8.59 -18.11
C LEU A 55 7.50 9.84 -18.65
N PRO A 56 7.56 10.18 -19.95
CA PRO A 56 6.82 11.34 -20.47
C PRO A 56 5.29 11.22 -20.35
N HIS A 57 4.79 10.02 -20.09
CA HIS A 57 3.36 9.69 -19.98
C HIS A 57 2.90 9.44 -18.54
N ILE A 58 3.80 9.61 -17.55
CA ILE A 58 3.48 9.55 -16.13
C ILE A 58 3.39 10.98 -15.59
N ARG A 59 2.24 11.37 -15.05
CA ARG A 59 2.00 12.71 -14.47
C ARG A 59 1.20 12.62 -13.19
N ASP A 60 1.12 13.72 -12.45
CA ASP A 60 0.21 13.89 -11.31
C ASP A 60 0.37 12.79 -10.24
N VAL A 61 1.61 12.39 -10.00
CA VAL A 61 1.97 11.35 -9.03
C VAL A 61 1.67 11.87 -7.62
N GLN A 62 0.80 11.18 -6.90
CA GLN A 62 0.54 11.46 -5.48
C GLN A 62 0.53 10.16 -4.68
N THR A 63 0.79 10.31 -3.39
CA THR A 63 0.76 9.19 -2.44
C THR A 63 -0.06 9.58 -1.22
N THR A 64 -0.74 8.62 -0.63
CA THR A 64 -1.47 8.81 0.63
C THR A 64 -1.47 7.50 1.40
N TYR A 65 -1.93 7.52 2.65
CA TYR A 65 -2.01 6.34 3.50
C TYR A 65 -3.11 6.50 4.56
N THR A 66 -3.69 5.38 4.98
CA THR A 66 -4.66 5.30 6.08
C THR A 66 -4.17 4.28 7.11
N ARG A 67 -4.23 4.65 8.40
CA ARG A 67 -3.93 3.74 9.52
C ARG A 67 -5.22 3.09 10.01
N THR A 68 -5.17 1.78 10.27
CA THR A 68 -6.31 1.02 10.84
C THR A 68 -5.96 0.28 12.12
N GLY A 69 -4.77 0.53 12.69
CA GLY A 69 -4.31 -0.11 13.93
C GLY A 69 -5.18 0.17 15.17
N ILE A 70 -4.66 -0.17 16.35
CA ILE A 70 -5.31 0.07 17.64
C ILE A 70 -5.83 1.53 17.73
N PHE A 71 -7.14 1.65 17.98
CA PHE A 71 -7.91 2.91 17.99
C PHE A 71 -7.87 3.75 16.70
N GLY A 72 -7.52 3.17 15.54
CA GLY A 72 -7.42 3.89 14.26
C GLY A 72 -6.17 4.77 14.11
N TYR A 73 -5.34 4.92 15.16
CA TYR A 73 -4.19 5.83 15.16
C TYR A 73 -2.85 5.13 15.43
N TRP A 74 -2.86 3.95 16.05
CA TRP A 74 -1.64 3.32 16.55
C TRP A 74 -1.49 1.87 16.07
N GLY A 75 -0.54 1.60 15.19
CA GLY A 75 -0.23 0.23 14.76
C GLY A 75 0.32 0.14 13.34
N ASN A 76 0.63 -1.08 12.92
CA ASN A 76 1.27 -1.40 11.64
C ASN A 76 0.28 -1.86 10.56
N LYS A 77 -1.01 -1.58 10.74
CA LYS A 77 -2.12 -2.00 9.88
C LYS A 77 -2.72 -0.80 9.15
N GLY A 78 -3.25 -1.05 7.97
CA GLY A 78 -3.94 -0.08 7.11
C GLY A 78 -3.48 -0.17 5.66
N GLY A 79 -3.56 0.94 4.94
CA GLY A 79 -3.30 1.03 3.50
C GLY A 79 -2.33 2.15 3.14
N VAL A 80 -1.49 1.92 2.14
CA VAL A 80 -0.70 2.94 1.45
C VAL A 80 -1.06 2.92 -0.03
N SER A 81 -1.13 4.08 -0.66
CA SER A 81 -1.47 4.15 -2.08
C SER A 81 -0.58 5.11 -2.86
N VAL A 82 -0.41 4.79 -4.13
CA VAL A 82 0.21 5.64 -5.15
C VAL A 82 -0.78 5.77 -6.29
N ARG A 83 -1.05 7.00 -6.71
CA ARG A 83 -1.82 7.31 -7.90
C ARG A 83 -1.02 8.14 -8.87
N PHE A 84 -1.33 8.01 -10.15
CA PHE A 84 -0.76 8.85 -11.21
C PHE A 84 -1.59 8.76 -12.50
N SER A 85 -1.48 9.77 -13.35
CA SER A 85 -1.94 9.70 -14.73
C SER A 85 -0.94 8.90 -15.55
N PHE A 86 -1.43 7.89 -16.28
CA PHE A 86 -0.66 7.08 -17.21
C PHE A 86 -1.33 7.10 -18.58
N TYR A 87 -0.68 7.69 -19.58
CA TYR A 87 -1.26 7.86 -20.92
C TYR A 87 -2.67 8.51 -20.90
N GLY A 88 -2.91 9.45 -19.99
CA GLY A 88 -4.20 10.13 -19.84
C GLY A 88 -5.26 9.35 -19.05
N HIS A 89 -4.86 8.29 -18.36
CA HIS A 89 -5.74 7.51 -17.49
C HIS A 89 -5.25 7.53 -16.06
N MET A 90 -6.13 7.87 -15.12
CA MET A 90 -5.81 7.86 -13.71
C MET A 90 -5.79 6.42 -13.19
N LEU A 91 -4.64 6.00 -12.67
CA LEU A 91 -4.43 4.69 -12.05
C LEU A 91 -4.18 4.88 -10.56
N CYS A 92 -4.65 3.93 -9.75
CA CYS A 92 -4.35 3.86 -8.32
C CYS A 92 -3.84 2.47 -7.94
N PHE A 93 -2.75 2.42 -7.19
CA PHE A 93 -2.20 1.20 -6.60
C PHE A 93 -2.30 1.32 -5.09
N LEU A 94 -3.03 0.41 -4.46
CA LEU A 94 -3.29 0.38 -3.03
C LEU A 94 -2.74 -0.93 -2.45
N ASN A 95 -1.74 -0.80 -1.57
CA ASN A 95 -1.16 -1.91 -0.81
C ASN A 95 -1.65 -1.83 0.64
N CYS A 96 -2.21 -2.90 1.18
CA CYS A 96 -2.67 -2.93 2.58
C CYS A 96 -2.14 -4.12 3.39
N HIS A 97 -2.20 -3.98 4.71
CA HIS A 97 -1.97 -5.04 5.67
C HIS A 97 -3.09 -4.95 6.69
N LEU A 98 -4.06 -5.87 6.59
CA LEU A 98 -5.27 -5.86 7.40
C LEU A 98 -5.13 -6.70 8.67
N ALA A 99 -6.10 -6.61 9.56
CA ALA A 99 -6.15 -7.27 10.85
C ALA A 99 -5.90 -8.78 10.73
N ALA A 100 -4.91 -9.25 11.49
CA ALA A 100 -4.52 -10.65 11.55
C ALA A 100 -5.54 -11.50 12.34
N HIS A 101 -5.36 -12.82 12.31
CA HIS A 101 -6.16 -13.84 13.01
C HIS A 101 -7.53 -14.15 12.37
N ILE A 102 -7.98 -15.39 12.55
CA ILE A 102 -9.17 -15.93 11.87
C ILE A 102 -10.47 -15.25 12.34
N GLN A 103 -10.53 -14.83 13.61
CA GLN A 103 -11.70 -14.22 14.24
C GLN A 103 -12.03 -12.83 13.67
N ASN A 104 -11.05 -12.15 13.07
CA ASN A 104 -11.16 -10.75 12.66
C ASN A 104 -11.66 -10.58 11.22
N ALA A 105 -12.47 -11.51 10.71
CA ALA A 105 -12.98 -11.44 9.33
C ALA A 105 -13.85 -10.20 9.08
N LEU A 106 -14.76 -9.87 10.01
CA LEU A 106 -15.59 -8.66 9.90
C LEU A 106 -14.75 -7.39 10.06
N GLN A 107 -13.81 -7.37 11.02
CA GLN A 107 -12.90 -6.24 11.19
C GLN A 107 -12.13 -5.94 9.90
N ARG A 108 -11.70 -6.95 9.14
CA ARG A 108 -11.02 -6.72 7.85
C ARG A 108 -11.93 -6.08 6.79
N VAL A 109 -13.23 -6.37 6.81
CA VAL A 109 -14.21 -5.70 5.94
C VAL A 109 -14.36 -4.25 6.36
N ASP A 110 -14.50 -3.98 7.66
CA ASP A 110 -14.59 -2.61 8.19
C ASP A 110 -13.32 -1.80 7.87
N GLU A 111 -12.13 -2.41 8.02
CA GLU A 111 -10.86 -1.78 7.64
C GLU A 111 -10.76 -1.50 6.14
N PHE A 112 -11.31 -2.40 5.31
CA PHE A 112 -11.34 -2.23 3.86
C PHE A 112 -12.21 -1.02 3.48
N GLU A 113 -13.44 -0.96 3.99
CA GLU A 113 -14.35 0.17 3.76
C GLU A 113 -13.75 1.48 4.28
N TYR A 114 -13.21 1.47 5.49
CA TYR A 114 -12.58 2.64 6.08
C TYR A 114 -11.38 3.17 5.26
N ILE A 115 -10.55 2.27 4.70
CA ILE A 115 -9.45 2.69 3.82
C ILE A 115 -9.99 3.37 2.56
N LEU A 116 -11.04 2.83 1.93
CA LEU A 116 -11.66 3.44 0.75
C LEU A 116 -12.25 4.81 1.04
N ASP A 117 -12.93 4.94 2.18
CA ASP A 117 -13.66 6.16 2.55
C ASP A 117 -12.76 7.30 3.02
N THR A 118 -11.51 7.00 3.40
CA THR A 118 -10.59 7.99 4.01
C THR A 118 -9.32 8.24 3.22
N GLN A 119 -8.97 7.39 2.25
CA GLN A 119 -7.82 7.65 1.38
C GLN A 119 -8.17 8.64 0.27
N ASP A 120 -7.95 9.91 0.59
CA ASP A 120 -8.17 11.02 -0.32
C ASP A 120 -6.87 11.53 -0.95
N PHE A 121 -7.04 12.09 -2.14
CA PHE A 121 -6.02 12.71 -2.96
C PHE A 121 -6.42 14.16 -3.26
N ASP A 122 -5.44 15.06 -3.24
CA ASP A 122 -5.64 16.47 -3.61
C ASP A 122 -5.66 16.61 -5.14
N PHE A 123 -6.74 16.11 -5.76
CA PHE A 123 -6.93 16.17 -7.21
C PHE A 123 -8.41 16.22 -7.58
N TYR A 124 -8.82 17.30 -8.25
CA TYR A 124 -10.22 17.64 -8.48
C TYR A 124 -11.03 16.54 -9.19
N ASP A 125 -10.48 15.90 -10.23
CA ASP A 125 -11.25 14.94 -11.04
C ASP A 125 -11.32 13.53 -10.43
N THR A 126 -10.34 13.14 -9.60
CA THR A 126 -10.30 11.80 -8.98
C THR A 126 -9.82 11.87 -7.52
N PRO A 127 -10.57 12.53 -6.63
CA PRO A 127 -10.17 12.75 -5.24
C PRO A 127 -10.14 11.46 -4.41
N HIS A 128 -10.94 10.45 -4.74
CA HIS A 128 -11.00 9.20 -3.96
C HIS A 128 -10.38 8.01 -4.72
N VAL A 129 -10.06 6.93 -4.00
CA VAL A 129 -9.49 5.71 -4.58
C VAL A 129 -10.34 5.18 -5.75
N LEU A 130 -11.66 5.09 -5.56
CA LEU A 130 -12.57 4.49 -6.54
C LEU A 130 -12.88 5.38 -7.76
N ASP A 131 -12.47 6.66 -7.74
CA ASP A 131 -12.64 7.56 -8.89
C ASP A 131 -11.62 7.29 -10.00
N HIS A 132 -10.57 6.51 -9.70
CA HIS A 132 -9.53 6.17 -10.66
C HIS A 132 -10.05 5.15 -11.68
N LYS A 133 -9.64 5.29 -12.95
CA LYS A 133 -10.06 4.41 -14.04
C LYS A 133 -9.69 2.94 -13.78
N VAL A 134 -8.53 2.71 -13.16
CA VAL A 134 -8.09 1.37 -12.75
C VAL A 134 -7.53 1.45 -11.34
N VAL A 135 -8.02 0.56 -10.48
CA VAL A 135 -7.52 0.40 -9.12
C VAL A 135 -6.93 -1.00 -8.98
N PHE A 136 -5.66 -1.07 -8.60
CA PHE A 136 -5.00 -2.30 -8.16
C PHE A 136 -4.97 -2.31 -6.65
N TRP A 137 -5.73 -3.21 -6.04
CA TRP A 137 -5.68 -3.43 -4.60
C TRP A 137 -5.03 -4.77 -4.30
N PHE A 138 -3.96 -4.74 -3.51
CA PHE A 138 -3.22 -5.92 -3.09
C PHE A 138 -2.62 -5.76 -1.68
N GLY A 139 -1.89 -6.77 -1.23
CA GLY A 139 -1.18 -6.77 0.04
C GLY A 139 -1.50 -8.00 0.90
N ASP A 140 -1.18 -7.93 2.18
CA ASP A 140 -1.58 -8.96 3.15
C ASP A 140 -2.99 -8.68 3.65
N LEU A 141 -3.97 -9.18 2.90
CA LEU A 141 -5.38 -9.05 3.25
C LEU A 141 -5.76 -9.86 4.50
N ASN A 142 -4.93 -10.81 4.94
CA ASN A 142 -5.12 -11.61 6.15
C ASN A 142 -6.43 -12.43 6.27
N PHE A 143 -7.27 -12.53 5.24
CA PHE A 143 -8.41 -13.46 5.24
C PHE A 143 -7.94 -14.91 5.36
N ARG A 144 -8.69 -15.71 6.12
CA ARG A 144 -8.36 -17.11 6.42
C ARG A 144 -9.46 -18.00 5.88
N ILE A 145 -9.10 -19.23 5.51
CA ILE A 145 -10.07 -20.26 5.14
C ILE A 145 -10.80 -20.69 6.43
N ALA A 146 -12.12 -20.58 6.42
CA ALA A 146 -12.94 -21.07 7.51
C ALA A 146 -12.91 -22.60 7.54
N ASP A 147 -12.65 -23.17 8.70
CA ASP A 147 -12.81 -24.60 8.92
C ASP A 147 -14.28 -24.89 9.23
N HIS A 148 -15.01 -25.44 8.26
CA HIS A 148 -16.41 -25.85 8.41
C HIS A 148 -16.53 -27.29 8.95
N GLY A 149 -15.64 -27.70 9.84
CA GLY A 149 -15.61 -29.07 10.39
C GLY A 149 -14.91 -30.07 9.48
N LEU A 150 -13.97 -29.60 8.64
CA LEU A 150 -13.10 -30.47 7.86
C LEU A 150 -12.06 -31.08 8.80
N HIS A 151 -12.43 -32.23 9.39
CA HIS A 151 -11.46 -33.11 10.02
C HIS A 151 -10.53 -33.66 8.93
N PHE A 152 -9.39 -33.00 8.71
CA PHE A 152 -8.29 -33.61 7.99
C PHE A 152 -7.82 -34.82 8.80
N LEU A 153 -8.33 -36.00 8.47
CA LEU A 153 -7.79 -37.26 8.94
C LEU A 153 -6.34 -37.32 8.45
N ARG A 154 -5.41 -37.16 9.39
CA ARG A 154 -3.98 -37.44 9.18
C ARG A 154 -3.71 -38.92 9.34
#